data_AF-A0A6B3HTN5-F1
#
_entry.id   AF-A0A6B3HTN5-F1
#
_cell.length_a   1.000
_cell.length_b   1.000
_cell.length_c   1.000
_cell.angle_alpha   90.00
_cell.angle_beta   90.00
_cell.angle_gamma   90.00
#
_symmetry.space_group_name_H-M   'P 1'
#
loop_
_entity.id
_entity.type
_entity.pdbx_description
1 polymer ?
#
loop_
_entity_poly.entity_id
_entity_poly.type
_entity_poly.pdbx_seq_one_letter_code
_entity_poly.pdbx_strand_id
1 'polypeptide(L)'
;DLFGVRERVGFYNSFAARSSEDRFEHATFGGVRVSREPGTGEVHALLGTRFASVQFHAESLLTHNGVHIIGELLGAVLRGADVPASHSAPGSPQLLIAAQ
;
A
#
# COMPACT_ATOMS: atom_id res chain seq x y z
N ASP A 1 -1.36 9.66 -3.11
CA ASP A 1 -1.15 9.04 -4.44
C ASP A 1 -1.23 7.53 -4.28
N LEU A 2 -2.14 6.88 -4.99
CA LEU A 2 -2.33 5.44 -4.97
C LEU A 2 -1.65 4.84 -6.19
N PHE A 3 -0.37 4.46 -6.02
CA PHE A 3 0.42 3.79 -7.07
C PHE A 3 0.54 4.56 -8.39
N GLY A 4 0.64 5.89 -8.33
CA GLY A 4 0.74 6.81 -9.46
C GLY A 4 -0.57 7.48 -9.85
N VAL A 5 -1.69 7.13 -9.19
CA VAL A 5 -3.01 7.71 -9.44
C VAL A 5 -3.46 8.55 -8.24
N ARG A 6 -3.87 9.78 -8.50
CA ARG A 6 -4.40 10.68 -7.46
C ARG A 6 -5.86 10.35 -7.18
N GLU A 7 -6.13 9.78 -6.01
CA GLU A 7 -7.48 9.46 -5.53
C GLU A 7 -7.88 10.34 -4.35
N ARG A 8 -9.19 10.59 -4.20
CA ARG A 8 -9.78 11.22 -3.01
C ARG A 8 -10.52 10.16 -2.20
N VAL A 9 -10.05 9.87 -0.99
CA VAL A 9 -10.49 8.73 -0.18
C VAL A 9 -10.80 9.15 1.27
N GLY A 10 -11.67 8.40 1.95
CA GLY A 10 -12.03 8.59 3.35
C GLY A 10 -11.25 7.68 4.30
N PHE A 11 -10.75 8.23 5.40
CA PHE A 11 -10.02 7.49 6.44
C PHE A 11 -10.83 7.48 7.75
N TYR A 12 -10.82 6.34 8.44
CA TYR A 12 -11.43 6.15 9.76
C TYR A 12 -10.58 5.23 10.63
N ASN A 13 -9.32 5.60 10.82
CA ASN A 13 -8.33 4.85 11.59
C ASN A 13 -7.64 5.78 12.60
N SER A 14 -7.36 5.24 13.80
CA SER A 14 -6.58 5.95 14.83
C SER A 14 -5.07 5.67 14.71
N PHE A 15 -4.71 4.54 14.11
CA PHE A 15 -3.33 4.11 13.90
C PHE A 15 -3.05 3.99 12.40
N ALA A 16 -1.80 4.24 12.01
CA ALA A 16 -1.36 4.06 10.64
C ALA A 16 0.04 3.43 10.60
N ALA A 17 0.25 2.53 9.64
CA ALA A 17 1.58 2.03 9.35
C ALA A 17 2.43 3.16 8.73
N ARG A 18 3.75 3.10 8.96
CA ARG A 18 4.71 4.03 8.36
C ARG A 18 5.81 3.26 7.65
N SER A 19 6.26 3.80 6.53
CA SER A 19 7.40 3.30 5.76
C SER A 19 8.22 4.47 5.24
N SER A 20 9.54 4.34 5.28
CA SER A 20 10.46 5.25 4.58
C SER A 20 10.62 4.89 3.10
N GLU A 21 10.20 3.69 2.71
CA GLU A 21 10.43 3.12 1.39
C GLU A 21 9.11 2.98 0.63
N ASP A 22 9.15 3.24 -0.68
CA ASP A 22 8.01 3.02 -1.59
C ASP A 22 7.90 1.54 -2.00
N ARG A 23 8.84 0.70 -1.53
CA ARG A 23 8.94 -0.72 -1.82
C ARG A 23 9.88 -1.44 -0.84
N PHE A 24 9.60 -2.69 -0.53
CA PHE A 24 10.53 -3.60 0.15
C PHE A 24 10.39 -5.04 -0.36
N GLU A 25 11.35 -5.90 -0.01
CA GLU A 25 11.30 -7.34 -0.28
C GLU A 25 10.91 -8.10 1.00
N HIS A 26 9.87 -8.93 0.93
CA HIS A 26 9.41 -9.77 2.03
C HIS A 26 9.82 -11.24 1.80
N ALA A 27 10.41 -11.88 2.82
CA ALA A 27 10.94 -13.24 2.71
C ALA A 27 9.93 -14.28 2.15
N THR A 28 8.66 -14.14 2.50
CA THR A 28 7.59 -15.05 2.06
C THR A 28 6.80 -14.54 0.85
N PHE A 29 6.66 -13.22 0.70
CA PHE A 29 5.71 -12.62 -0.25
C PHE A 29 6.40 -11.95 -1.45
N GLY A 30 7.74 -11.92 -1.46
CA GLY A 30 8.53 -11.24 -2.47
C GLY A 30 8.38 -9.71 -2.38
N GLY A 31 8.52 -9.05 -3.51
CA GLY A 31 8.42 -7.59 -3.60
C GLY A 31 7.03 -7.07 -3.24
N VAL A 32 7.01 -6.02 -2.41
CA VAL A 32 5.79 -5.31 -1.99
C VAL A 32 5.96 -3.83 -2.29
N ARG A 33 5.03 -3.25 -3.05
CA ARG A 33 4.94 -1.80 -3.28
C ARG A 33 4.17 -1.15 -2.14
N VAL A 34 4.62 0.05 -1.76
CA VAL A 34 4.05 0.85 -0.69
C VAL A 34 3.58 2.18 -1.28
N SER A 35 2.27 2.41 -1.28
CA SER A 35 1.72 3.75 -1.47
C SER A 35 1.75 4.46 -0.13
N ARG A 36 2.47 5.57 -0.05
CA ARG A 36 2.63 6.35 1.18
C ARG A 36 2.61 7.84 0.91
N GLU A 37 2.39 8.62 1.97
CA GLU A 37 2.61 10.05 1.95
C GLU A 37 4.11 10.36 2.02
N PRO A 38 4.71 11.10 1.05
CA PRO A 38 6.16 11.33 1.03
C PRO A 38 6.72 12.01 2.27
N GLY A 39 5.99 12.99 2.83
CA GLY A 39 6.47 13.79 3.97
C GLY A 39 6.40 13.09 5.31
N THR A 40 5.37 12.26 5.54
CA THR A 40 5.16 11.55 6.81
C THR A 40 5.54 10.08 6.73
N GLY A 41 5.60 9.50 5.54
CA GLY A 41 5.77 8.05 5.37
C GLY A 41 4.53 7.24 5.75
N GLU A 42 3.40 7.87 6.02
CA GLU A 42 2.15 7.17 6.35
C GLU A 42 1.69 6.33 5.16
N VAL A 43 1.45 5.04 5.40
CA VAL A 43 1.08 4.08 4.36
C VAL A 43 -0.42 4.17 4.08
N HIS A 44 -0.77 4.42 2.83
CA HIS A 44 -2.14 4.42 2.35
C HIS A 44 -2.57 3.05 1.83
N ALA A 45 -1.66 2.32 1.18
CA ALA A 45 -1.94 1.02 0.58
C ALA A 45 -0.67 0.18 0.37
N LEU A 46 -0.83 -1.14 0.36
CA LEU A 46 0.21 -2.08 -0.05
C LEU A 46 -0.27 -2.89 -1.27
N LEU A 47 0.67 -3.22 -2.16
CA LEU A 47 0.42 -4.10 -3.30
C LEU A 47 1.56 -5.09 -3.42
N GLY A 48 1.26 -6.36 -3.17
CA GLY A 48 2.15 -7.48 -3.46
C GLY A 48 1.61 -8.32 -4.62
N THR A 49 2.37 -9.32 -5.03
CA THR A 49 2.02 -10.18 -6.17
C THR A 49 0.63 -10.82 -6.03
N ARG A 50 0.20 -11.17 -4.82
CA ARG A 50 -1.05 -11.92 -4.56
C ARG A 50 -1.98 -11.25 -3.54
N PHE A 51 -1.71 -10.00 -3.19
CA PHE A 51 -2.56 -9.26 -2.26
C PHE A 51 -2.50 -7.76 -2.52
N ALA A 52 -3.56 -7.09 -2.12
CA ALA A 52 -3.61 -5.64 -1.99
C ALA A 52 -4.26 -5.31 -0.65
N SER A 53 -3.81 -4.22 -0.03
CA SER A 53 -4.46 -3.66 1.16
C SER A 53 -4.58 -2.15 1.02
N VAL A 54 -5.58 -1.58 1.68
CA VAL A 54 -5.81 -0.14 1.79
C VAL A 54 -6.05 0.20 3.25
N GLN A 55 -5.51 1.35 3.68
CA GLN A 55 -5.74 1.90 5.01
C GLN A 55 -7.02 2.75 5.05
N PHE A 56 -7.39 3.34 3.91
CA PHE A 56 -8.64 4.08 3.72
C PHE A 56 -9.82 3.14 3.45
N HIS A 57 -11.03 3.68 3.55
CA HIS A 57 -12.28 2.96 3.30
C HIS A 57 -12.81 3.28 1.90
N ALA A 58 -12.62 2.36 0.95
CA ALA A 58 -13.07 2.56 -0.42
C ALA A 58 -14.60 2.68 -0.53
N GLU A 59 -15.33 2.05 0.39
CA GLU A 59 -16.79 2.06 0.50
C GLU A 59 -17.37 3.35 1.12
N SER A 60 -16.52 4.21 1.69
CA SER A 60 -16.97 5.43 2.36
C SER A 60 -17.62 6.41 1.38
N LEU A 61 -18.66 7.13 1.83
CA LEU A 61 -19.22 8.28 1.12
C LEU A 61 -18.19 9.40 0.87
N LEU A 62 -17.12 9.46 1.67
CA LEU A 62 -16.04 10.43 1.47
C LEU A 62 -15.06 9.99 0.36
N THR A 63 -15.14 8.74 -0.07
CA THR A 63 -14.31 8.20 -1.14
C THR A 63 -14.96 8.40 -2.49
N HIS A 64 -14.23 9.07 -3.39
CA HIS A 64 -14.60 9.15 -4.78
C HIS A 64 -14.16 7.88 -5.51
N ASN A 65 -14.96 7.39 -6.46
CA ASN A 65 -14.62 6.24 -7.32
C ASN A 65 -14.30 4.92 -6.58
N GLY A 66 -14.80 4.72 -5.36
CA GLY A 66 -14.49 3.56 -4.51
C GLY A 66 -14.61 2.19 -5.21
N VAL A 67 -15.68 1.97 -5.96
CA VAL A 67 -15.89 0.72 -6.72
C VAL A 67 -14.80 0.50 -7.77
N HIS A 68 -14.38 1.56 -8.47
CA HIS A 68 -13.32 1.48 -9.47
C HIS A 68 -11.96 1.18 -8.80
N ILE A 69 -11.66 1.84 -7.68
CA ILE A 69 -10.44 1.58 -6.90
C ILE A 69 -10.35 0.11 -6.49
N ILE A 70 -11.43 -0.46 -5.93
CA ILE A 70 -11.48 -1.88 -5.56
C ILE A 70 -11.33 -2.78 -6.79
N GLY A 71 -11.98 -2.44 -7.90
CA GLY A 71 -11.86 -3.18 -9.16
C GLY A 71 -10.44 -3.25 -9.69
N GLU A 72 -9.71 -2.13 -9.67
CA GLU A 72 -8.30 -2.08 -10.10
C GLU A 72 -7.39 -2.88 -9.18
N LEU A 73 -7.55 -2.74 -7.86
CA LEU A 73 -6.76 -3.51 -6.88
C LEU A 73 -7.00 -5.02 -7.03
N LEU A 74 -8.27 -5.44 -7.16
CA LEU A 74 -8.60 -6.85 -7.38
C LEU A 74 -8.05 -7.34 -8.72
N GLY A 75 -8.18 -6.55 -9.79
CA GLY A 75 -7.61 -6.86 -11.10
C GLY A 75 -6.09 -7.05 -11.03
N ALA A 76 -5.39 -6.20 -10.28
CA ALA A 76 -3.95 -6.33 -10.05
C ALA A 76 -3.60 -7.63 -9.31
N VAL A 77 -4.34 -7.99 -8.25
CA VAL A 77 -4.15 -9.24 -7.51
C VAL A 77 -4.37 -10.47 -8.40
N LEU A 78 -5.43 -10.46 -9.21
CA LEU A 78 -5.78 -11.58 -10.08
C LEU A 78 -4.78 -11.78 -11.23
N ARG A 79 -4.24 -10.69 -11.79
CA ARG A 79 -3.18 -10.76 -12.82
C ARG A 79 -1.83 -11.21 -12.23
N GLY A 80 -1.64 -11.06 -10.93
CA GLY A 80 -0.34 -11.20 -10.30
C GLY A 80 0.48 -9.96 -10.52
N ALA A 81 0.23 -8.91 -9.71
CA ALA A 81 0.87 -7.61 -9.89
C ALA A 81 2.39 -7.78 -10.03
N ASP A 82 2.94 -7.28 -11.14
CA ASP A 82 4.37 -7.32 -11.37
C ASP A 82 5.05 -6.34 -10.42
N VAL A 83 5.80 -6.89 -9.47
CA VAL A 83 6.63 -6.14 -8.53
C VAL A 83 8.08 -6.54 -8.83
N PRO A 84 8.70 -6.00 -9.88
CA PRO A 84 9.97 -6.52 -10.42
C PRO A 84 11.12 -6.33 -9.43
N ALA A 85 11.72 -7.40 -8.89
CA ALA A 85 12.69 -7.41 -7.78
C ALA A 85 13.56 -6.13 -7.63
N SER A 86 13.65 -5.55 -6.43
CA SER A 86 14.65 -4.50 -6.17
C SER A 86 16.03 -5.14 -6.06
N HIS A 87 17.04 -4.57 -6.73
CA HIS A 87 18.43 -4.85 -6.41
C HIS A 87 18.72 -4.26 -5.02
N SER A 88 18.64 -5.08 -3.97
CA SER A 88 18.86 -4.63 -2.59
C SER A 88 20.36 -4.55 -2.26
N ALA A 89 20.77 -3.44 -1.62
CA ALA A 89 21.84 -3.48 -0.62
C ALA A 89 21.22 -3.90 0.73
N PRO A 90 21.94 -4.61 1.61
CA PRO A 90 21.35 -5.23 2.80
C PRO A 90 21.25 -4.26 3.99
N GLY A 91 20.11 -4.23 4.70
CA GLY A 91 20.01 -3.53 5.99
C GLY A 91 18.61 -3.38 6.60
N SER A 92 18.23 -4.34 7.45
CA SER A 92 17.30 -4.26 8.60
C SER A 92 15.77 -4.25 8.37
N PRO A 93 15.01 -5.21 8.97
CA PRO A 93 13.55 -5.13 9.06
C PRO A 93 13.13 -4.46 10.37
N GLN A 94 12.31 -3.41 10.33
CA GLN A 94 11.47 -3.02 11.46
C GLN A 94 10.11 -2.52 10.96
N LEU A 95 9.11 -3.40 11.00
CA LEU A 95 7.71 -2.99 10.97
C LEU A 95 7.33 -2.62 12.42
N LEU A 96 7.52 -1.35 12.79
CA LEU A 96 7.07 -0.81 14.07
C LEU A 96 5.59 -0.45 13.94
N ILE A 97 4.70 -1.32 14.42
CA ILE A 97 3.31 -0.96 14.69
C ILE A 97 3.33 -0.15 15.99
N ALA A 98 3.38 1.18 15.87
CA ALA A 98 3.23 2.06 17.01
C ALA A 98 1.75 2.15 17.39
N ALA A 99 1.36 1.50 18.49
CA ALA A 99 0.17 1.85 19.25
C ALA A 99 0.58 2.83 20.35
N GLN A 100 -0.07 4.00 20.40
CA GLN A 100 -0.17 4.82 21.61
C GLN A 100 -1.49 4.51 22.30
#